data_AF-A0A835ES35-F1
#
_entry.id   AF-A0A835ES35-F1
#
_cell.length_a   1.000
_cell.length_b   1.000
_cell.length_c   1.000
_cell.angle_alpha   90.00
_cell.angle_beta   90.00
_cell.angle_gamma   90.00
#
_symmetry.space_group_name_H-M   'P 1'
#
loop_
_entity.id
_entity.type
_entity.pdbx_description
1 polymer ?
#
loop_
_entity_poly.entity_id
_entity_poly.type
_entity_poly.pdbx_seq_one_letter_code
_entity_poly.pdbx_strand_id
1 'polypeptide(L)'
;MIKSRSIHVAAASVVVVFFFLLSTMAIPAAADVVEHTFVVSQMNRTRLCKETLVTVVNGQLPGPMIEDRKEPCGGMHMTSASGHPCMAPSSSDRGTVQGEWWEQELAQLDTNMRDGFFADNPSASTVNGKLGDLYNCSGNQLHPVSVAQDGYVLDVEPGKTYLLRILNAALLYEYYHKFTVVASDPNYVNPYTTDILAISPGETVDALGNLTSMDHRLRPTVPTGVDERLFFVLGVGKTSCQRAQSCTSRKGGDWNILVATMNNISFELHSEMTSLLETHYYNIIDMDVLRELPDRPPRASNYTDRSLIPEGPKEAQLEQTSKATVARWLRCGTTVEVVFQSTALLQTDAHPMHLHGYDMFLAAQGLGSMTLRRTLRDTTW
;
A
#
# COMPACT_ATOMS: atom_id res chain seq x y z
N MET A 1 64.37 -7.90 -77.11
CA MET A 1 63.24 -8.72 -77.60
C MET A 1 62.27 -8.93 -76.45
N ILE A 2 61.30 -8.03 -76.27
CA ILE A 2 59.87 -8.16 -76.66
C ILE A 2 59.08 -9.18 -75.81
N LYS A 3 58.35 -8.66 -74.80
CA LYS A 3 56.94 -8.90 -74.41
C LYS A 3 56.74 -8.34 -72.99
N SER A 4 55.99 -7.24 -72.76
CA SER A 4 54.51 -7.15 -72.72
C SER A 4 53.95 -8.08 -71.62
N ARG A 5 53.36 -7.63 -70.50
CA ARG A 5 52.30 -6.60 -70.32
C ARG A 5 52.22 -6.13 -68.84
N SER A 6 51.73 -4.90 -68.70
CA SER A 6 51.44 -4.13 -67.49
C SER A 6 50.32 -4.73 -66.63
N ILE A 7 50.30 -4.47 -65.32
CA ILE A 7 49.18 -3.87 -64.55
C ILE A 7 49.67 -3.49 -63.13
N HIS A 8 49.49 -2.20 -62.82
CA HIS A 8 49.53 -1.41 -61.58
C HIS A 8 49.97 -2.02 -60.24
N VAL A 9 51.01 -1.39 -59.68
CA VAL A 9 51.39 -1.36 -58.25
C VAL A 9 50.34 -0.57 -57.48
N ALA A 10 49.78 -1.15 -56.41
CA ALA A 10 49.00 -0.42 -55.41
C ALA A 10 49.51 -0.77 -54.00
N ALA A 11 50.02 0.27 -53.34
CA ALA A 11 50.21 0.51 -51.91
C ALA A 11 50.64 -0.68 -51.00
N ALA A 12 51.89 -0.60 -50.56
CA ALA A 12 52.47 -1.44 -49.52
C ALA A 12 51.67 -1.43 -48.21
N SER A 13 51.32 -2.63 -47.76
CA SER A 13 50.81 -2.91 -46.43
C SER A 13 51.92 -2.76 -45.40
N VAL A 14 51.80 -1.78 -44.50
CA VAL A 14 52.45 -1.82 -43.18
C VAL A 14 51.33 -1.81 -42.16
N VAL A 15 51.00 -3.01 -41.68
CA VAL A 15 50.08 -3.24 -40.58
C VAL A 15 50.77 -2.76 -39.30
N VAL A 16 50.51 -1.51 -38.91
CA VAL A 16 50.83 -1.03 -37.55
C VAL A 16 49.64 -1.36 -36.68
N VAL A 17 49.87 -2.25 -35.73
CA VAL A 17 48.96 -2.65 -34.66
C VAL A 17 48.62 -1.42 -33.81
N PHE A 18 47.46 -0.81 -34.04
CA PHE A 18 46.78 0.10 -33.12
C PHE A 18 45.67 -0.66 -32.40
N PHE A 19 46.05 -1.65 -31.60
CA PHE A 19 45.23 -2.17 -30.52
C PHE A 19 45.65 -1.45 -29.25
N PHE A 20 45.01 -0.33 -28.88
CA PHE A 20 44.82 0.11 -27.50
C PHE A 20 43.97 1.40 -27.50
N LEU A 21 42.93 1.40 -26.65
CA LEU A 21 42.09 2.53 -26.23
C LEU A 21 40.97 2.97 -27.19
N LEU A 22 40.04 2.06 -27.52
CA LEU A 22 38.62 2.46 -27.44
C LEU A 22 38.30 2.49 -25.95
N SER A 23 38.47 3.65 -25.33
CA SER A 23 37.94 3.93 -24.01
C SER A 23 36.44 3.65 -24.05
N THR A 24 35.98 2.75 -23.19
CA THR A 24 34.59 2.73 -22.75
C THR A 24 34.34 4.09 -22.09
N MET A 25 33.91 5.08 -22.86
CA MET A 25 33.18 6.21 -22.27
C MET A 25 31.87 5.63 -21.76
N ALA A 26 31.91 5.09 -20.55
CA ALA A 26 30.72 5.04 -19.71
C ALA A 26 30.30 6.50 -19.57
N ILE A 27 29.27 6.88 -20.32
CA ILE A 27 28.58 8.14 -20.09
C ILE A 27 28.02 7.97 -18.66
N PRO A 28 28.46 8.75 -17.67
CA PRO A 28 27.80 8.72 -16.38
C PRO A 28 26.35 9.12 -16.65
N ALA A 29 25.42 8.22 -16.35
CA ALA A 29 24.04 8.62 -16.15
C ALA A 29 24.10 9.64 -15.00
N ALA A 30 23.87 10.91 -15.33
CA ALA A 30 23.78 11.95 -14.33
C ALA A 30 22.43 11.74 -13.63
N ALA A 31 22.43 10.87 -12.62
CA ALA A 31 21.31 10.78 -11.71
C ALA A 31 21.19 12.14 -11.03
N ASP A 32 20.10 12.85 -11.32
CA ASP A 32 19.78 14.08 -10.60
C ASP A 32 19.45 13.68 -9.15
N VAL A 33 20.22 14.20 -8.19
CA VAL A 33 20.00 13.92 -6.78
C VAL A 33 19.15 15.04 -6.21
N VAL A 34 17.87 14.74 -5.97
CA VAL A 34 16.96 15.66 -5.28
C VAL A 34 17.03 15.35 -3.78
N GLU A 35 17.60 16.27 -3.01
CA GLU A 35 17.70 16.13 -1.55
C GLU A 35 16.47 16.70 -0.84
N HIS A 36 15.89 15.91 0.06
CA HIS A 36 14.79 16.32 0.92
C HIS A 36 15.18 16.18 2.39
N THR A 37 14.92 17.22 3.19
CA THR A 37 15.10 17.18 4.65
C THR A 37 13.73 17.19 5.31
N PHE A 38 13.45 16.16 6.12
CA PHE A 38 12.22 16.05 6.89
C PHE A 38 12.50 16.26 8.37
N VAL A 39 11.99 17.37 8.91
CA VAL A 39 11.99 17.67 10.33
C VAL A 39 10.65 17.24 10.91
N VAL A 40 10.66 16.17 11.69
CA VAL A 40 9.48 15.70 12.43
C VAL A 40 9.36 16.48 13.72
N SER A 41 8.20 17.09 13.94
CA SER A 41 7.90 17.83 15.16
C SER A 41 6.44 17.68 15.57
N GLN A 42 6.09 18.15 16.75
CA GLN A 42 4.71 18.23 17.20
C GLN A 42 4.23 19.69 17.15
N MET A 43 2.97 19.88 16.78
CA MET A 43 2.33 21.19 16.73
C MET A 43 0.87 21.10 17.19
N ASN A 44 0.40 22.13 17.89
CA ASN A 44 -1.02 22.23 18.23
C ASN A 44 -1.85 22.61 16.99
N ARG A 45 -2.96 21.90 16.80
CA ARG A 45 -3.99 22.21 15.81
C ARG A 45 -5.35 22.24 16.49
N THR A 46 -6.08 23.33 16.27
CA THR A 46 -7.43 23.49 16.79
C THR A 46 -8.43 23.08 15.73
N ARG A 47 -9.15 21.99 16.00
CA ARG A 47 -10.19 21.42 15.12
C ARG A 47 -11.30 20.84 15.96
N LEU A 48 -12.52 20.87 15.44
CA LEU A 48 -13.70 20.48 16.22
C LEU A 48 -13.74 21.18 17.59
N CYS A 49 -13.25 22.43 17.62
CA CYS A 49 -13.16 23.29 18.81
C CYS A 49 -12.26 22.75 19.93
N LYS A 50 -11.43 21.75 19.62
CA LYS A 50 -10.47 21.14 20.54
C LYS A 50 -9.07 21.35 20.02
N GLU A 51 -8.18 21.80 20.89
CA GLU A 51 -6.75 21.85 20.60
C GLU A 51 -6.17 20.44 20.77
N THR A 52 -5.54 19.92 19.71
CA THR A 52 -4.93 18.59 19.70
C THR A 52 -3.49 18.72 19.23
N LEU A 53 -2.59 18.00 19.89
CA LEU A 53 -1.19 17.91 19.50
C LEU A 53 -1.05 16.92 18.35
N VAL A 54 -0.52 17.37 17.22
CA VAL A 54 -0.32 16.53 16.04
C VAL A 54 1.13 16.47 15.63
N THR A 55 1.55 15.30 15.15
CA THR A 55 2.85 15.13 14.51
C THR A 55 2.80 15.69 13.09
N VAL A 56 3.78 16.53 12.75
CA VAL A 56 3.88 17.21 11.47
C VAL A 56 5.28 17.03 10.90
N VAL A 57 5.39 17.14 9.58
CA VAL A 57 6.68 17.14 8.88
C VAL A 57 6.90 18.53 8.31
N ASN A 58 8.02 19.15 8.65
CA ASN A 58 8.36 20.52 8.26
C ASN A 58 7.24 21.54 8.61
N GLY A 59 6.53 21.32 9.72
CA GLY A 59 5.41 22.15 10.17
C GLY A 59 4.11 22.00 9.37
N GLN A 60 4.04 21.06 8.41
CA GLN A 60 2.90 20.87 7.51
C GLN A 60 2.06 19.63 7.88
N LEU A 61 0.74 19.75 7.65
CA LEU A 61 -0.22 18.66 7.74
C LEU A 61 -1.27 18.81 6.62
N PRO A 62 -1.33 17.90 5.63
CA PRO A 62 -0.42 16.77 5.39
C PRO A 62 1.04 17.21 5.20
N GLY A 63 1.97 16.26 5.29
CA GLY A 63 3.40 16.53 5.04
C GLY A 63 3.66 17.04 3.62
N PRO A 64 4.87 17.56 3.35
CA PRO A 64 5.23 18.08 2.02
C PRO A 64 5.18 16.99 0.94
N MET A 65 4.68 17.36 -0.24
CA MET A 65 4.67 16.49 -1.42
C MET A 65 6.10 16.33 -1.96
N ILE A 66 6.47 15.09 -2.28
CA ILE A 66 7.71 14.78 -3.00
C ILE A 66 7.36 14.68 -4.47
N GLU A 67 7.99 15.53 -5.28
CA GLU A 67 7.88 15.48 -6.73
C GLU A 67 9.22 15.03 -7.30
N ASP A 68 9.24 13.83 -7.86
CA ASP A 68 10.39 13.32 -8.59
C ASP A 68 10.02 13.11 -10.05
N ARG A 69 10.93 13.49 -10.95
CA ARG A 69 10.78 13.23 -12.38
C ARG A 69 11.50 11.93 -12.66
N LYS A 70 10.74 10.86 -12.96
CA LYS A 70 11.36 9.70 -13.62
C LYS A 70 12.12 10.21 -14.85
N GLU A 71 13.41 9.91 -14.93
CA GLU A 71 14.23 10.24 -16.09
C GLU A 71 13.50 9.82 -17.38
N PRO A 72 13.64 10.60 -18.48
CA PRO A 72 13.06 10.20 -19.75
C PRO A 72 13.63 8.84 -20.14
N CYS A 73 12.77 7.84 -20.37
CA CYS A 73 13.17 6.54 -20.91
C CYS A 73 14.03 6.77 -22.17
N GLY A 74 15.35 6.67 -22.02
CA GLY A 74 16.30 7.16 -23.01
C GLY A 74 17.70 6.60 -22.78
N GLY A 75 17.82 5.27 -22.80
CA GLY A 75 19.09 4.54 -22.78
C GLY A 75 18.89 3.10 -23.23
N MET A 76 18.86 2.90 -24.54
CA MET A 76 18.45 1.67 -25.22
C MET A 76 19.46 0.51 -25.05
N HIS A 77 19.03 -0.61 -24.45
CA HIS A 77 19.29 -1.95 -25.03
C HIS A 77 18.27 -3.01 -24.58
N MET A 78 17.07 -2.95 -25.14
CA MET A 78 16.34 -4.16 -25.55
C MET A 78 15.67 -3.86 -26.88
N THR A 79 15.80 -4.79 -27.81
CA THR A 79 15.15 -4.78 -29.12
C THR A 79 13.63 -4.85 -28.96
N SER A 80 12.98 -3.69 -28.82
CA SER A 80 11.58 -3.50 -29.20
C SER A 80 11.35 -2.02 -29.49
N ALA A 81 10.99 -1.73 -30.73
CA ALA A 81 10.74 -0.38 -31.21
C ALA A 81 9.37 0.11 -30.72
N SER A 82 9.35 0.84 -29.60
CA SER A 82 8.26 1.77 -29.28
C SER A 82 8.73 2.79 -28.25
N GLY A 83 9.34 3.89 -28.72
CA GLY A 83 9.63 5.04 -27.89
C GLY A 83 8.33 5.80 -27.60
N HIS A 84 7.88 5.85 -26.35
CA HIS A 84 6.76 6.67 -25.90
C HIS A 84 7.18 7.49 -24.68
N PRO A 85 6.81 8.79 -24.61
CA PRO A 85 7.23 9.67 -23.52
C PRO A 85 6.46 9.35 -22.24
N CYS A 86 7.17 9.23 -21.12
CA CYS A 86 6.57 9.34 -19.79
C CYS A 86 5.86 10.69 -19.69
N MET A 87 4.61 10.71 -19.22
CA MET A 87 3.90 11.96 -18.98
C MET A 87 4.57 12.65 -17.78
N ALA A 88 5.29 13.74 -18.03
CA ALA A 88 5.80 14.58 -16.95
C ALA A 88 4.62 15.17 -16.16
N PRO A 89 4.76 15.41 -14.84
CA PRO A 89 3.74 16.09 -14.05
C PRO A 89 3.34 17.39 -14.73
N SER A 90 2.04 17.57 -14.97
CA SER A 90 1.52 18.78 -15.59
C SER A 90 1.19 19.82 -14.52
N SER A 91 1.13 21.10 -14.87
CA SER A 91 0.60 22.15 -13.96
C SER A 91 -0.88 21.95 -13.58
N SER A 92 -1.55 20.97 -14.18
CA SER A 92 -2.92 20.55 -13.90
C SER A 92 -3.03 19.33 -12.97
N ASP A 93 -1.90 18.79 -12.48
CA ASP A 93 -1.88 17.72 -11.49
C ASP A 93 -2.28 18.25 -10.12
N ARG A 94 -3.20 17.56 -9.43
CA ARG A 94 -3.73 17.98 -8.13
C ARG A 94 -3.68 16.81 -7.15
N GLY A 95 -2.76 16.88 -6.20
CA GLY A 95 -2.66 15.91 -5.10
C GLY A 95 -3.85 16.03 -4.13
N THR A 96 -4.50 14.92 -3.85
CA THR A 96 -5.64 14.83 -2.92
C THR A 96 -5.41 13.70 -1.94
N VAL A 97 -5.17 14.04 -0.68
CA VAL A 97 -4.95 13.09 0.42
C VAL A 97 -6.23 12.97 1.23
N GLN A 98 -6.88 11.81 1.16
CA GLN A 98 -7.95 11.45 2.08
C GLN A 98 -7.33 10.99 3.41
N GLY A 99 -7.94 11.33 4.52
CA GLY A 99 -7.45 10.92 5.84
C GLY A 99 -8.48 11.15 6.93
N GLU A 100 -8.09 10.91 8.17
CA GLU A 100 -8.97 10.99 9.33
C GLU A 100 -8.44 11.97 10.38
N TRP A 101 -9.36 12.56 11.14
CA TRP A 101 -9.06 13.38 12.29
C TRP A 101 -9.51 12.66 13.57
N TRP A 102 -8.55 12.45 14.46
CA TRP A 102 -8.76 11.83 15.77
C TRP A 102 -8.54 12.88 16.85
N GLU A 103 -9.55 13.11 17.69
CA GLU A 103 -9.42 14.00 18.86
C GLU A 103 -8.68 13.36 20.04
N GLN A 104 -8.49 12.04 19.98
CA GLN A 104 -7.70 11.27 20.92
C GLN A 104 -6.23 11.29 20.52
N GLU A 105 -5.33 11.26 21.49
CA GLU A 105 -3.91 11.10 21.22
C GLU A 105 -3.64 9.73 20.57
N LEU A 106 -2.99 9.72 19.41
CA LEU A 106 -2.75 8.49 18.64
C LEU A 106 -1.91 7.45 19.41
N ALA A 107 -1.01 7.87 20.31
CA ALA A 107 -0.26 6.95 21.16
C ALA A 107 -1.17 6.24 22.19
N GLN A 108 -2.17 6.95 22.72
CA GLN A 108 -3.19 6.34 23.57
C GLN A 108 -4.11 5.42 22.77
N LEU A 109 -4.46 5.80 21.53
CA LEU A 109 -5.22 4.95 20.62
C LEU A 109 -4.50 3.62 20.33
N ASP A 110 -3.21 3.67 20.00
CA ASP A 110 -2.37 2.47 19.82
C ASP A 110 -2.33 1.60 21.09
N THR A 111 -2.23 2.22 22.27
CA THR A 111 -2.28 1.50 23.55
C THR A 111 -3.62 0.79 23.74
N ASN A 112 -4.74 1.49 23.50
CA ASN A 112 -6.09 0.92 23.58
C ASN A 112 -6.25 -0.28 22.64
N MET A 113 -5.82 -0.15 21.39
CA MET A 113 -5.91 -1.23 20.40
C MET A 113 -5.04 -2.44 20.78
N ARG A 114 -3.84 -2.22 21.33
CA ARG A 114 -2.98 -3.31 21.85
C ARG A 114 -3.61 -4.06 23.01
N ASP A 115 -4.42 -3.37 23.80
CA ASP A 115 -5.19 -3.92 24.92
C ASP A 115 -6.56 -4.47 24.49
N GLY A 116 -6.82 -4.57 23.18
CA GLY A 116 -8.01 -5.20 22.61
C GLY A 116 -9.25 -4.30 22.54
N PHE A 117 -9.08 -2.98 22.68
CA PHE A 117 -10.17 -2.01 22.57
C PHE A 117 -10.23 -1.42 21.15
N PHE A 118 -11.24 -1.83 20.39
CA PHE A 118 -11.45 -1.42 18.98
C PHE A 118 -12.71 -0.55 18.77
N ALA A 119 -13.24 0.06 19.84
CA ALA A 119 -14.43 0.90 19.73
C ALA A 119 -14.12 2.37 19.45
N ASP A 120 -12.84 2.76 19.50
CA ASP A 120 -12.40 4.11 19.15
C ASP A 120 -12.56 4.33 17.63
N ASN A 121 -13.18 5.45 17.26
CA ASN A 121 -13.43 5.84 15.87
C ASN A 121 -12.95 7.29 15.65
N PRO A 122 -12.59 7.68 14.42
CA PRO A 122 -12.18 9.05 14.14
C PRO A 122 -13.37 10.00 14.31
N SER A 123 -13.09 11.21 14.77
CA SER A 123 -14.11 12.25 14.94
C SER A 123 -14.55 12.85 13.59
N ALA A 124 -13.66 12.84 12.59
CA ALA A 124 -13.98 13.37 11.27
C ALA A 124 -13.13 12.73 10.16
N SER A 125 -13.63 12.81 8.93
CA SER A 125 -12.81 12.60 7.72
C SER A 125 -12.20 13.91 7.24
N THR A 126 -11.13 13.82 6.46
CA THR A 126 -10.39 14.98 5.96
C THR A 126 -9.96 14.81 4.51
N VAL A 127 -9.92 15.93 3.77
CA VAL A 127 -9.37 16.04 2.41
C VAL A 127 -8.21 17.03 2.45
N ASN A 128 -7.01 16.62 2.08
CA ASN A 128 -5.78 17.41 2.24
C ASN A 128 -5.66 17.99 3.65
N GLY A 129 -5.94 17.14 4.63
CA GLY A 129 -6.02 17.49 6.03
C GLY A 129 -7.26 18.29 6.40
N LYS A 130 -8.03 18.93 5.51
CA LYS A 130 -9.17 19.81 5.85
C LYS A 130 -10.45 19.04 6.19
N LEU A 131 -11.22 19.47 7.19
CA LEU A 131 -12.42 18.72 7.67
C LEU A 131 -13.67 18.92 6.80
N GLY A 132 -13.70 19.98 5.99
CA GLY A 132 -14.91 20.36 5.27
C GLY A 132 -15.88 21.18 6.11
N ASP A 133 -16.97 21.60 5.47
CA ASP A 133 -17.92 22.57 6.02
C ASP A 133 -18.98 21.94 6.95
N LEU A 134 -18.92 20.63 7.16
CA LEU A 134 -19.94 19.87 7.91
C LEU A 134 -19.79 19.97 9.44
N TYR A 135 -18.66 20.49 9.93
CA TYR A 135 -18.34 20.50 11.36
C TYR A 135 -18.46 21.92 11.93
N ASN A 136 -19.43 22.11 12.83
CA ASN A 136 -19.75 23.42 13.40
C ASN A 136 -19.31 23.51 14.88
N CYS A 137 -18.68 24.64 15.24
CA CYS A 137 -18.24 24.96 16.59
C CYS A 137 -19.18 25.86 17.39
N SER A 138 -20.35 26.21 16.86
CA SER A 138 -21.26 27.19 17.46
C SER A 138 -22.08 26.65 18.64
N GLY A 139 -21.43 25.98 19.59
CA GLY A 139 -22.08 25.36 20.74
C GLY A 139 -22.01 26.14 22.06
N ASN A 140 -21.04 27.04 22.29
CA ASN A 140 -20.89 27.72 23.60
C ASN A 140 -19.87 28.89 23.67
N GLN A 141 -19.80 29.76 22.67
CA GLN A 141 -18.94 30.96 22.77
C GLN A 141 -19.72 32.27 22.65
N LEU A 142 -19.55 33.14 23.65
CA LEU A 142 -20.05 34.52 23.73
C LEU A 142 -19.40 35.48 22.70
N HIS A 143 -18.64 34.95 21.74
CA HIS A 143 -18.13 35.70 20.59
C HIS A 143 -18.42 34.89 19.31
N PRO A 144 -19.05 35.51 18.29
CA PRO A 144 -19.23 34.86 17.00
C PRO A 144 -17.88 34.78 16.30
N VAL A 145 -17.13 33.70 16.54
CA VAL A 145 -16.06 33.33 15.62
C VAL A 145 -16.76 32.85 14.37
N SER A 146 -16.73 33.67 13.31
CA SER A 146 -17.11 33.24 11.96
C SER A 146 -16.38 31.92 11.70
N VAL A 147 -17.13 30.83 11.56
CA VAL A 147 -16.60 29.52 11.22
C VAL A 147 -15.89 29.70 9.87
N ALA A 148 -14.56 29.76 9.89
CA ALA A 148 -13.80 29.75 8.65
C ALA A 148 -14.17 28.44 7.95
N GLN A 149 -14.62 28.52 6.70
CA GLN A 149 -14.78 27.36 5.84
C GLN A 149 -13.44 26.62 5.84
N ASP A 150 -13.38 25.46 6.50
CA ASP A 150 -12.20 24.58 6.53
C ASP A 150 -12.38 23.48 5.48
N GLY A 151 -12.95 23.83 4.33
CA GLY A 151 -13.05 22.98 3.16
C GLY A 151 -11.81 23.08 2.28
N TYR A 152 -11.37 21.95 1.74
CA TYR A 152 -10.43 21.96 0.63
C TYR A 152 -11.16 22.40 -0.63
N VAL A 153 -10.76 23.55 -1.19
CA VAL A 153 -11.31 24.08 -2.43
C VAL A 153 -10.32 23.83 -3.55
N LEU A 154 -10.81 23.20 -4.62
CA LEU A 154 -10.05 22.99 -5.83
C LEU A 154 -10.49 23.98 -6.89
N ASP A 155 -9.63 24.95 -7.21
CA ASP A 155 -9.89 25.89 -8.30
C ASP A 155 -9.71 25.20 -9.65
N VAL A 156 -10.77 25.26 -10.46
CA VAL A 156 -10.83 24.68 -11.80
C VAL A 156 -11.24 25.72 -12.83
N GLU A 157 -10.62 25.66 -14.00
CA GLU A 157 -10.97 26.47 -15.15
C GLU A 157 -11.95 25.71 -16.06
N PRO A 158 -13.05 26.35 -16.50
CA PRO A 158 -13.97 25.75 -17.46
C PRO A 158 -13.24 25.27 -18.73
N GLY A 159 -13.49 24.02 -19.13
CA GLY A 159 -12.91 23.42 -20.35
C GLY A 159 -11.48 22.87 -20.20
N LYS A 160 -10.86 22.96 -19.01
CA LYS A 160 -9.61 22.26 -18.70
C LYS A 160 -9.89 20.86 -18.14
N THR A 161 -8.93 19.97 -18.33
CA THR A 161 -8.89 18.64 -17.73
C THR A 161 -7.82 18.63 -16.65
N TYR A 162 -8.14 18.03 -15.51
CA TYR A 162 -7.23 17.93 -14.35
C TYR A 162 -6.98 16.47 -14.01
N LEU A 163 -5.74 16.15 -13.65
CA LEU A 163 -5.37 14.85 -13.11
C LEU A 163 -5.41 14.92 -11.58
N LEU A 164 -6.40 14.25 -10.99
CA LEU A 164 -6.52 14.12 -9.55
C LEU A 164 -5.73 12.89 -9.11
N ARG A 165 -4.71 13.11 -8.28
CA ARG A 165 -3.92 12.04 -7.66
C ARG A 165 -4.46 11.79 -6.27
N ILE A 166 -5.33 10.80 -6.14
CA ILE A 166 -6.08 10.51 -4.93
C ILE A 166 -5.32 9.45 -4.14
N LEU A 167 -5.03 9.74 -2.87
CA LEU A 167 -4.37 8.82 -1.95
C LEU A 167 -5.23 8.67 -0.71
N ASN A 168 -5.45 7.43 -0.26
CA ASN A 168 -6.13 7.18 1.00
C ASN A 168 -5.10 6.91 2.13
N ALA A 169 -4.91 7.90 3.00
CA ALA A 169 -4.09 7.84 4.21
C ALA A 169 -4.92 7.69 5.50
N ALA A 170 -6.20 7.34 5.40
CA ALA A 170 -7.02 7.02 6.57
C ALA A 170 -6.58 5.72 7.24
N LEU A 171 -6.99 5.52 8.51
CA LEU A 171 -6.71 4.28 9.23
C LEU A 171 -7.83 3.25 9.07
N LEU A 172 -9.09 3.68 8.88
CA LEU A 172 -10.24 2.76 8.92
C LEU A 172 -11.11 2.77 7.67
N TYR A 173 -11.42 3.93 7.09
CA TYR A 173 -12.51 4.02 6.12
C TYR A 173 -12.08 4.04 4.64
N GLU A 174 -12.98 3.51 3.82
CA GLU A 174 -12.97 3.64 2.36
C GLU A 174 -13.72 4.90 1.93
N TYR A 175 -13.20 5.61 0.95
CA TYR A 175 -13.82 6.83 0.41
C TYR A 175 -14.49 6.59 -0.93
N TYR A 176 -15.51 7.41 -1.24
CA TYR A 176 -16.40 7.24 -2.39
C TYR A 176 -16.53 8.53 -3.20
N HIS A 177 -16.08 8.53 -4.46
CA HIS A 177 -16.13 9.73 -5.33
C HIS A 177 -16.40 9.42 -6.81
N LYS A 178 -16.93 10.39 -7.58
CA LYS A 178 -17.22 10.21 -9.02
C LYS A 178 -16.05 10.66 -9.90
N PHE A 179 -15.41 9.75 -10.63
CA PHE A 179 -14.30 10.10 -11.54
C PHE A 179 -14.15 9.15 -12.73
N THR A 180 -13.30 9.54 -13.70
CA THR A 180 -12.76 8.62 -14.71
C THR A 180 -11.39 8.14 -14.26
N VAL A 181 -11.27 6.87 -13.91
CA VAL A 181 -10.04 6.26 -13.38
C VAL A 181 -9.10 5.92 -14.53
N VAL A 182 -7.81 6.24 -14.38
CA VAL A 182 -6.78 6.00 -15.41
C VAL A 182 -5.54 5.26 -14.88
N ALA A 183 -5.28 5.31 -13.57
CA ALA A 183 -4.26 4.48 -12.93
C ALA A 183 -4.67 4.10 -11.50
N SER A 184 -4.12 3.00 -11.01
CA SER A 184 -4.26 2.53 -9.63
C SER A 184 -2.92 1.92 -9.20
N ASP A 185 -2.46 2.27 -8.01
CA ASP A 185 -1.19 1.83 -7.41
C ASP A 185 -0.02 1.81 -8.40
N PRO A 186 0.62 2.98 -8.59
CA PRO A 186 1.41 3.44 -9.76
C PRO A 186 1.23 2.80 -11.15
N ASN A 187 0.18 2.01 -11.40
CA ASN A 187 0.04 1.22 -12.61
C ASN A 187 -1.16 1.71 -13.43
N TYR A 188 -0.93 1.94 -14.74
CA TYR A 188 -2.00 2.32 -15.64
C TYR A 188 -3.04 1.19 -15.78
N VAL A 189 -4.31 1.58 -15.77
CA VAL A 189 -5.43 0.66 -15.99
C VAL A 189 -6.12 0.98 -17.31
N ASN A 190 -7.00 0.08 -17.77
CA ASN A 190 -7.91 0.44 -18.86
C ASN A 190 -8.84 1.55 -18.35
N PRO A 191 -8.88 2.73 -18.98
CA PRO A 191 -9.67 3.82 -18.45
C PRO A 191 -11.15 3.46 -18.34
N TYR A 192 -11.77 3.76 -17.19
CA TYR A 192 -13.19 3.55 -16.97
C TYR A 192 -13.80 4.70 -16.18
N THR A 193 -15.04 5.05 -16.51
CA THR A 193 -15.80 6.07 -15.77
C THR A 193 -16.67 5.38 -14.72
N THR A 194 -16.61 5.87 -13.49
CA THR A 194 -17.47 5.42 -12.40
C THR A 194 -18.13 6.59 -11.69
N ASP A 195 -19.36 6.38 -11.23
CA ASP A 195 -20.05 7.31 -10.34
C ASP A 195 -19.51 7.23 -8.90
N ILE A 196 -18.91 6.10 -8.55
CA ILE A 196 -18.41 5.81 -7.21
C ILE A 196 -17.06 5.10 -7.32
N LEU A 197 -16.02 5.75 -6.81
CA LEU A 197 -14.66 5.25 -6.66
C LEU A 197 -14.50 4.86 -5.20
N ALA A 198 -14.51 3.57 -4.90
CA ALA A 198 -14.06 3.04 -3.61
C ALA A 198 -12.53 3.03 -3.58
N ILE A 199 -11.93 3.57 -2.53
CA ILE A 199 -10.47 3.54 -2.32
C ILE A 199 -10.19 3.18 -0.86
N SER A 200 -9.43 2.11 -0.63
CA SER A 200 -9.10 1.61 0.70
C SER A 200 -7.78 2.20 1.22
N PRO A 201 -7.54 2.20 2.54
CA PRO A 201 -6.27 2.67 3.12
C PRO A 201 -5.03 2.08 2.45
N GLY A 202 -4.09 2.95 2.07
CA GLY A 202 -2.85 2.57 1.40
C GLY A 202 -2.92 2.57 -0.14
N GLU A 203 -4.12 2.58 -0.72
CA GLU A 203 -4.28 2.64 -2.18
C GLU A 203 -4.12 4.07 -2.71
N THR A 204 -3.73 4.14 -3.98
CA THR A 204 -3.65 5.36 -4.78
C THR A 204 -4.39 5.20 -6.10
N VAL A 205 -5.07 6.25 -6.54
CA VAL A 205 -5.82 6.29 -7.79
C VAL A 205 -5.57 7.60 -8.50
N ASP A 206 -5.19 7.52 -9.78
CA ASP A 206 -5.16 8.67 -10.67
C ASP A 206 -6.47 8.72 -11.45
N ALA A 207 -7.15 9.87 -11.40
CA ALA A 207 -8.45 10.05 -12.04
C ALA A 207 -8.56 11.40 -12.77
N LEU A 208 -9.22 11.41 -13.92
CA LEU A 208 -9.41 12.60 -14.74
C LEU A 208 -10.74 13.30 -14.43
N GLY A 209 -10.66 14.61 -14.21
CA GLY A 209 -11.81 15.52 -14.22
C GLY A 209 -12.04 16.06 -15.64
N ASN A 210 -13.13 15.63 -16.28
CA ASN A 210 -13.57 15.93 -17.66
C ASN A 210 -12.90 15.11 -18.79
N LEU A 211 -13.76 14.57 -19.65
CA LEU A 211 -13.55 13.42 -20.54
C LEU A 211 -12.46 13.62 -21.60
N THR A 212 -11.41 12.81 -21.53
CA THR A 212 -10.76 12.19 -22.68
C THR A 212 -9.86 11.07 -22.16
N SER A 213 -10.17 9.82 -22.52
CA SER A 213 -9.36 8.67 -22.12
C SER A 213 -8.05 8.67 -22.91
N MET A 214 -6.91 8.58 -22.22
CA MET A 214 -5.63 8.22 -22.87
C MET A 214 -5.39 6.73 -22.69
N ASP A 215 -5.24 6.01 -23.81
CA ASP A 215 -4.92 4.58 -23.89
C ASP A 215 -3.40 4.41 -23.73
N HIS A 216 -2.95 3.75 -22.65
CA HIS A 216 -1.55 3.37 -22.45
C HIS A 216 -1.40 1.84 -22.48
N ARG A 217 -0.47 1.35 -23.31
CA ARG A 217 -0.34 -0.07 -23.69
C ARG A 217 0.89 -0.79 -23.13
N LEU A 218 1.30 -0.47 -21.90
CA LEU A 218 2.25 -1.32 -21.18
C LEU A 218 1.47 -2.15 -20.17
N ARG A 219 1.28 -3.44 -20.49
CA ARG A 219 0.65 -4.40 -19.59
C ARG A 219 1.72 -5.32 -19.02
N PRO A 220 2.01 -5.22 -17.71
CA PRO A 220 2.80 -6.23 -17.04
C PRO A 220 2.19 -7.61 -17.31
N THR A 221 3.01 -8.59 -17.67
CA THR A 221 2.51 -9.94 -18.01
C THR A 221 2.32 -10.74 -16.73
N VAL A 222 1.12 -11.28 -16.53
CA VAL A 222 0.81 -12.15 -15.39
C VAL A 222 1.63 -13.45 -15.49
N PRO A 223 2.40 -13.84 -14.45
CA PRO A 223 3.11 -15.11 -14.44
C PRO A 223 2.15 -16.30 -14.61
N THR A 224 2.49 -17.24 -15.50
CA THR A 224 1.64 -18.40 -15.80
C THR A 224 1.97 -19.65 -14.98
N GLY A 225 3.16 -19.71 -14.37
CA GLY A 225 3.60 -20.78 -13.48
C GLY A 225 3.64 -20.29 -12.03
N VAL A 226 3.29 -21.15 -11.09
CA VAL A 226 3.29 -20.85 -9.65
C VAL A 226 4.20 -21.85 -8.96
N ASP A 227 5.24 -21.35 -8.28
CA ASP A 227 6.21 -22.16 -7.55
C ASP A 227 5.74 -22.45 -6.13
N GLU A 228 5.12 -21.46 -5.46
CA GLU A 228 4.64 -21.54 -4.08
C GLU A 228 3.20 -21.03 -3.97
N ARG A 229 2.37 -21.68 -3.15
CA ARG A 229 0.97 -21.30 -2.92
C ARG A 229 0.73 -21.05 -1.43
N LEU A 230 0.29 -19.84 -1.11
CA LEU A 230 -0.03 -19.40 0.24
C LEU A 230 -1.53 -19.19 0.37
N PHE A 231 -2.13 -19.74 1.41
CA PHE A 231 -3.52 -19.56 1.75
C PHE A 231 -3.62 -18.98 3.16
N PHE A 232 -3.94 -17.70 3.23
CA PHE A 232 -4.04 -16.96 4.47
C PHE A 232 -5.50 -16.71 4.82
N VAL A 233 -5.94 -17.29 5.93
CA VAL A 233 -7.21 -16.94 6.56
C VAL A 233 -6.99 -15.71 7.42
N LEU A 234 -7.69 -14.62 7.09
CA LEU A 234 -7.69 -13.37 7.81
C LEU A 234 -8.92 -13.33 8.70
N GLY A 235 -8.76 -12.91 9.95
CA GLY A 235 -9.89 -12.81 10.87
C GLY A 235 -9.53 -12.28 12.25
N VAL A 236 -10.50 -12.36 13.15
CA VAL A 236 -10.32 -12.01 14.57
C VAL A 236 -10.23 -13.27 15.40
N GLY A 237 -9.45 -13.22 16.47
CA GLY A 237 -9.40 -14.24 17.51
C GLY A 237 -9.30 -13.62 18.90
N LYS A 238 -9.36 -14.48 19.91
CA LYS A 238 -9.14 -14.15 21.32
C LYS A 238 -7.85 -14.78 21.82
N THR A 239 -7.05 -13.98 22.52
CA THR A 239 -5.84 -14.45 23.22
C THR A 239 -5.85 -13.94 24.66
N SER A 240 -5.19 -14.68 25.55
CA SER A 240 -5.09 -14.30 26.96
C SER A 240 -4.30 -13.01 27.14
N CYS A 241 -4.76 -12.21 28.10
CA CYS A 241 -4.17 -10.94 28.51
C CYS A 241 -2.89 -11.16 29.31
N GLN A 242 -1.81 -10.46 29.01
CA GLN A 242 -0.58 -10.53 29.80
C GLN A 242 -0.64 -9.68 31.09
N ARG A 243 -1.54 -8.68 31.17
CA ARG A 243 -1.71 -7.79 32.33
C ARG A 243 -3.17 -7.66 32.72
N ALA A 244 -3.52 -8.10 33.93
CA ALA A 244 -4.90 -8.04 34.46
C ALA A 244 -5.49 -6.61 34.54
N GLN A 245 -4.64 -5.57 34.57
CA GLN A 245 -5.05 -4.16 34.65
C GLN A 245 -5.44 -3.54 33.30
N SER A 246 -5.00 -4.11 32.17
CA SER A 246 -5.27 -3.54 30.83
C SER A 246 -6.47 -4.17 30.13
N CYS A 247 -7.06 -5.21 30.73
CA CYS A 247 -8.19 -5.91 30.16
C CYS A 247 -9.53 -5.31 30.61
N THR A 248 -10.40 -4.98 29.65
CA THR A 248 -11.79 -4.61 29.94
C THR A 248 -12.60 -5.87 30.25
N SER A 249 -13.04 -5.99 31.51
CA SER A 249 -13.93 -7.07 31.94
C SER A 249 -15.28 -6.97 31.21
N ARG A 250 -15.57 -7.91 30.30
CA ARG A 250 -16.96 -8.26 29.98
C ARG A 250 -17.32 -9.51 30.77
N LYS A 251 -17.99 -9.29 31.92
CA LYS A 251 -18.73 -10.26 32.73
C LYS A 251 -18.21 -11.71 32.67
N GLY A 252 -17.41 -12.15 33.65
CA GLY A 252 -17.23 -13.58 33.90
C GLY A 252 -15.81 -14.08 34.15
N GLY A 253 -14.80 -13.20 34.22
CA GLY A 253 -13.45 -13.60 34.69
C GLY A 253 -12.51 -14.19 33.64
N ASP A 254 -12.91 -14.26 32.36
CA ASP A 254 -12.02 -14.60 31.25
C ASP A 254 -11.29 -13.33 30.75
N TRP A 255 -10.00 -13.26 31.03
CA TRP A 255 -9.12 -12.15 30.66
C TRP A 255 -8.60 -12.32 29.23
N ASN A 256 -9.48 -12.19 28.25
CA ASN A 256 -9.11 -12.28 26.83
C ASN A 256 -9.22 -10.92 26.13
N ILE A 257 -8.33 -10.69 25.19
CA ILE A 257 -8.37 -9.55 24.26
C ILE A 257 -8.69 -10.03 22.85
N LEU A 258 -9.37 -9.19 22.08
CA LEU A 258 -9.54 -9.40 20.64
C LEU A 258 -8.23 -9.04 19.94
N VAL A 259 -7.85 -9.83 18.93
CA VAL A 259 -6.68 -9.59 18.08
C VAL A 259 -6.99 -9.97 16.64
N ALA A 260 -6.35 -9.28 15.70
CA ALA A 260 -6.36 -9.69 14.30
C ALA A 260 -5.39 -10.86 14.10
N THR A 261 -5.73 -11.77 13.19
CA THR A 261 -4.97 -13.00 12.96
C THR A 261 -4.80 -13.28 11.47
N MET A 262 -3.67 -13.89 11.13
CA MET A 262 -3.39 -14.52 9.85
C MET A 262 -3.07 -15.99 10.11
N ASN A 263 -3.83 -16.91 9.54
CA ASN A 263 -3.72 -18.36 9.81
C ASN A 263 -3.70 -18.72 11.30
N ASN A 264 -4.56 -18.07 12.10
CA ASN A 264 -4.65 -18.23 13.55
C ASN A 264 -3.38 -17.83 14.33
N ILE A 265 -2.62 -16.88 13.80
CA ILE A 265 -1.49 -16.26 14.49
C ILE A 265 -1.71 -14.75 14.50
N SER A 266 -1.67 -14.15 15.68
CA SER A 266 -1.59 -12.70 15.84
C SER A 266 -0.11 -12.32 15.84
N PHE A 267 0.32 -11.58 14.82
CA PHE A 267 1.71 -11.13 14.77
C PHE A 267 2.00 -10.17 15.92
N GLU A 268 3.10 -10.39 16.63
CA GLU A 268 3.60 -9.51 17.68
C GLU A 268 5.12 -9.47 17.57
N LEU A 269 5.70 -8.27 17.52
CA LEU A 269 7.13 -8.09 17.72
C LEU A 269 7.40 -8.02 19.23
N HIS A 270 8.27 -8.89 19.73
CA HIS A 270 8.68 -8.81 21.13
C HIS A 270 9.46 -7.52 21.38
N SER A 271 9.17 -6.84 22.50
CA SER A 271 9.77 -5.54 22.85
C SER A 271 11.30 -5.55 23.02
N GLU A 272 11.88 -6.74 23.21
CA GLU A 272 13.32 -6.95 23.35
C GLU A 272 14.00 -7.35 22.03
N MET A 273 13.23 -7.58 20.96
CA MET A 273 13.80 -7.90 19.65
C MET A 273 14.25 -6.64 18.91
N THR A 274 15.43 -6.72 18.31
CA THR A 274 15.85 -5.79 17.26
C THR A 274 15.00 -6.00 16.00
N SER A 275 15.11 -5.10 15.01
CA SER A 275 14.34 -5.24 13.77
C SER A 275 14.58 -6.61 13.12
N LEU A 276 13.56 -7.19 12.47
CA LEU A 276 13.69 -8.50 11.80
C LEU A 276 14.81 -8.49 10.75
N LEU A 277 14.98 -7.36 10.05
CA LEU A 277 16.05 -7.20 9.07
C LEU A 277 17.43 -7.21 9.72
N GLU A 278 17.62 -6.49 10.83
CA GLU A 278 18.88 -6.48 11.57
C GLU A 278 19.20 -7.85 12.16
N THR A 279 18.18 -8.50 12.75
CA THR A 279 18.28 -9.86 13.28
C THR A 279 18.75 -10.83 12.20
N HIS A 280 18.17 -10.77 11.00
CA HIS A 280 18.55 -11.57 9.85
C HIS A 280 19.97 -11.24 9.34
N TYR A 281 20.28 -9.95 9.17
CA TYR A 281 21.54 -9.49 8.60
C TYR A 281 22.75 -9.84 9.47
N TYR A 282 22.61 -9.70 10.79
CA TYR A 282 23.68 -9.98 11.75
C TYR A 282 23.57 -11.37 12.41
N ASN A 283 22.58 -12.18 12.03
CA ASN A 283 22.34 -13.51 12.58
C ASN A 283 22.24 -13.52 14.12
N ILE A 284 21.55 -12.52 14.70
CA ILE A 284 21.47 -12.27 16.15
C ILE A 284 20.64 -13.33 16.87
N ILE A 285 19.56 -13.77 16.22
CA ILE A 285 18.70 -14.86 16.69
C ILE A 285 18.84 -15.97 15.65
N ASP A 286 18.99 -17.20 16.12
CA ASP A 286 18.91 -18.36 15.24
C ASP A 286 17.57 -18.30 14.52
N MET A 287 17.62 -18.23 13.19
CA MET A 287 16.42 -18.17 12.34
C MET A 287 15.48 -19.36 12.60
N ASP A 288 15.99 -20.45 13.17
CA ASP A 288 15.22 -21.61 13.61
C ASP A 288 14.31 -21.32 14.84
N VAL A 289 14.55 -20.24 15.59
CA VAL A 289 13.68 -19.77 16.69
C VAL A 289 12.50 -18.96 16.17
N LEU A 290 12.66 -18.27 15.03
CA LEU A 290 11.55 -17.62 14.33
C LEU A 290 10.67 -18.70 13.70
N ARG A 291 9.46 -18.85 14.21
CA ARG A 291 8.51 -19.83 13.67
C ARG A 291 8.15 -19.42 12.24
N GLU A 292 8.16 -20.40 11.33
CA GLU A 292 7.72 -20.18 9.97
C GLU A 292 6.22 -19.86 9.95
N LEU A 293 5.83 -18.81 9.22
CA LEU A 293 4.41 -18.51 8.98
C LEU A 293 3.80 -19.64 8.12
N PRO A 294 2.78 -20.35 8.64
CA PRO A 294 2.20 -21.49 7.94
C PRO A 294 1.56 -21.07 6.61
N ASP A 295 1.74 -21.91 5.58
CA ASP A 295 1.19 -21.70 4.24
C ASP A 295 -0.33 -21.87 4.18
N ARG A 296 -0.94 -22.45 5.23
CA ARG A 296 -2.36 -22.78 5.33
C ARG A 296 -2.87 -22.60 6.76
N PRO A 297 -4.17 -22.38 6.94
CA PRO A 297 -4.77 -22.32 8.27
C PRO A 297 -4.66 -23.68 8.97
N PRO A 298 -4.50 -23.70 10.30
CA PRO A 298 -4.34 -24.94 11.07
C PRO A 298 -5.59 -25.83 11.03
N ARG A 299 -6.77 -25.25 10.77
CA ARG A 299 -8.03 -25.97 10.62
C ARG A 299 -8.80 -25.42 9.43
N ALA A 300 -9.16 -26.31 8.51
CA ALA A 300 -10.07 -25.99 7.43
C ALA A 300 -11.52 -26.03 7.92
N SER A 301 -12.30 -25.01 7.58
CA SER A 301 -13.71 -24.90 7.96
C SER A 301 -14.50 -24.10 6.92
N ASN A 302 -15.82 -23.98 7.11
CA ASN A 302 -16.61 -23.01 6.36
C ASN A 302 -16.32 -21.62 6.94
N TYR A 303 -15.33 -20.93 6.39
CA TYR A 303 -14.91 -19.60 6.85
C TYR A 303 -16.03 -18.56 6.78
N THR A 304 -17.03 -18.78 5.93
CA THR A 304 -18.15 -17.85 5.72
C THR A 304 -19.43 -18.24 6.48
N ASP A 305 -19.36 -19.17 7.42
CA ASP A 305 -20.50 -19.54 8.27
C ASP A 305 -20.88 -18.36 9.20
N ARG A 306 -21.98 -17.68 8.87
CA ARG A 306 -22.50 -16.55 9.65
C ARG A 306 -22.90 -16.92 11.09
N SER A 307 -23.04 -18.21 11.41
CA SER A 307 -23.27 -18.65 12.79
C SER A 307 -22.03 -18.50 13.70
N LEU A 308 -20.86 -18.16 13.12
CA LEU A 308 -19.63 -17.84 13.84
C LEU A 308 -19.48 -16.35 14.18
N ILE A 309 -20.40 -15.48 13.72
CA ILE A 309 -20.37 -14.04 14.03
C ILE A 309 -20.79 -13.78 15.48
N PRO A 310 -21.96 -14.24 15.96
CA PRO A 310 -22.32 -14.03 17.36
C PRO A 310 -21.50 -14.93 18.28
N GLU A 311 -21.12 -14.41 19.45
CA GLU A 311 -20.47 -15.20 20.49
C GLU A 311 -21.31 -16.42 20.87
N GLY A 312 -20.67 -17.59 20.94
CA GLY A 312 -21.37 -18.83 21.22
C GLY A 312 -20.48 -20.07 21.15
N PRO A 313 -21.02 -21.27 21.43
CA PRO A 313 -20.22 -22.48 21.59
C PRO A 313 -19.52 -22.95 20.31
N LYS A 314 -19.99 -22.55 19.12
CA LYS A 314 -19.32 -22.85 17.85
C LYS A 314 -18.11 -21.94 17.61
N GLU A 315 -18.30 -20.66 17.90
CA GLU A 315 -17.33 -19.59 17.73
C GLU A 315 -16.20 -19.75 18.77
N ALA A 316 -16.54 -20.00 20.04
CA ALA A 316 -15.61 -20.26 21.14
C ALA A 316 -14.62 -21.41 20.88
N GLN A 317 -14.96 -22.39 20.02
CA GLN A 317 -14.07 -23.49 19.65
C GLN A 317 -12.98 -23.09 18.63
N LEU A 318 -13.16 -21.94 17.98
CA LEU A 318 -12.34 -21.46 16.88
C LEU A 318 -11.65 -20.13 17.19
N GLU A 319 -12.16 -19.35 18.14
CA GLU A 319 -11.64 -18.01 18.48
C GLU A 319 -10.25 -18.03 19.12
N GLN A 320 -9.89 -19.13 19.81
CA GLN A 320 -8.63 -19.17 20.54
C GLN A 320 -7.43 -19.10 19.58
N THR A 321 -6.63 -18.06 19.76
CA THR A 321 -5.42 -17.80 18.98
C THR A 321 -4.19 -17.65 19.87
N SER A 322 -3.04 -17.42 19.22
CA SER A 322 -1.76 -17.19 19.88
C SER A 322 -1.00 -16.05 19.24
N LYS A 323 -0.24 -15.32 20.05
CA LYS A 323 0.71 -14.31 19.57
C LYS A 323 2.07 -14.93 19.28
N ALA A 324 2.67 -14.57 18.15
CA ALA A 324 4.02 -14.99 17.80
C ALA A 324 4.65 -14.06 16.76
N THR A 325 5.97 -13.92 16.80
CA THR A 325 6.75 -13.37 15.69
C THR A 325 7.01 -14.48 14.68
N VAL A 326 6.38 -14.38 13.52
CA VAL A 326 6.50 -15.37 12.44
C VAL A 326 6.91 -14.71 11.14
N ALA A 327 7.70 -15.41 10.34
CA ALA A 327 8.15 -14.95 9.03
C ALA A 327 8.12 -16.11 8.03
N ARG A 328 8.03 -15.80 6.74
CA ARG A 328 8.19 -16.79 5.67
C ARG A 328 9.35 -16.40 4.78
N TRP A 329 10.25 -17.36 4.56
CA TRP A 329 11.41 -17.18 3.70
C TRP A 329 11.11 -17.74 2.32
N LEU A 330 11.29 -16.92 1.30
CA LEU A 330 11.10 -17.31 -0.10
C LEU A 330 12.44 -17.20 -0.82
N ARG A 331 12.72 -18.16 -1.70
CA ARG A 331 13.90 -18.05 -2.55
C ARG A 331 13.72 -16.90 -3.54
N CYS A 332 14.80 -16.20 -3.85
CA CYS A 332 14.78 -15.16 -4.87
C CYS A 332 14.31 -15.75 -6.23
N GLY A 333 13.42 -15.03 -6.91
CA GLY A 333 12.83 -15.43 -8.20
C GLY A 333 11.64 -16.39 -8.10
N THR A 334 11.22 -16.78 -6.89
CA THR A 334 10.03 -17.63 -6.69
C THR A 334 8.76 -16.89 -7.10
N THR A 335 7.93 -17.51 -7.94
CA THR A 335 6.59 -17.00 -8.26
C THR A 335 5.59 -17.52 -7.22
N VAL A 336 4.92 -16.60 -6.52
CA VAL A 336 4.02 -16.94 -5.41
C VAL A 336 2.59 -16.58 -5.76
N GLU A 337 1.68 -17.53 -5.57
CA GLU A 337 0.24 -17.26 -5.55
C GLU A 337 -0.21 -17.13 -4.09
N VAL A 338 -0.86 -16.01 -3.75
CA VAL A 338 -1.38 -15.76 -2.41
C VAL A 338 -2.90 -15.66 -2.48
N VAL A 339 -3.58 -16.43 -1.64
CA VAL A 339 -5.02 -16.36 -1.44
C VAL A 339 -5.28 -15.77 -0.06
N PHE A 340 -5.98 -14.65 -0.03
CA PHE A 340 -6.52 -14.09 1.21
C PHE A 340 -8.00 -14.49 1.36
N GLN A 341 -8.31 -15.22 2.43
CA GLN A 341 -9.65 -15.68 2.76
C GLN A 341 -10.13 -14.96 4.03
N SER A 342 -11.07 -14.02 3.89
CA SER A 342 -11.77 -13.46 5.05
C SER A 342 -12.67 -14.51 5.71
N THR A 343 -12.89 -14.37 7.02
CA THR A 343 -13.72 -15.25 7.84
C THR A 343 -14.87 -14.50 8.48
N ALA A 344 -15.92 -15.23 8.85
CA ALA A 344 -17.08 -14.76 9.61
C ALA A 344 -16.92 -14.96 11.13
N LEU A 345 -15.74 -15.39 11.58
CA LEU A 345 -15.44 -15.58 13.00
C LEU A 345 -15.43 -14.22 13.71
N LEU A 346 -16.35 -14.04 14.67
CA LEU A 346 -16.58 -12.83 15.47
C LEU A 346 -17.04 -11.57 14.70
N GLN A 347 -16.68 -11.45 13.43
CA GLN A 347 -17.09 -10.36 12.55
C GLN A 347 -16.90 -10.76 11.08
N THR A 348 -17.33 -9.89 10.16
CA THR A 348 -17.02 -10.00 8.73
C THR A 348 -16.59 -8.63 8.23
N ASP A 349 -15.38 -8.51 7.69
CA ASP A 349 -14.87 -7.25 7.16
C ASP A 349 -14.07 -7.46 5.86
N ALA A 350 -13.96 -6.37 5.10
CA ALA A 350 -12.96 -6.23 4.05
C ALA A 350 -11.62 -5.83 4.69
N HIS A 351 -10.54 -6.46 4.23
CA HIS A 351 -9.20 -6.23 4.76
C HIS A 351 -8.29 -5.80 3.61
N PRO A 352 -7.90 -4.51 3.52
CA PRO A 352 -6.96 -4.07 2.49
C PRO A 352 -5.57 -4.64 2.81
N MET A 353 -5.16 -5.62 2.02
CA MET A 353 -3.86 -6.28 2.19
C MET A 353 -2.78 -5.52 1.42
N HIS A 354 -1.72 -5.15 2.13
CA HIS A 354 -0.57 -4.43 1.56
C HIS A 354 0.70 -5.28 1.66
N LEU A 355 1.56 -5.22 0.65
CA LEU A 355 2.83 -5.93 0.59
C LEU A 355 3.97 -4.94 0.32
N HIS A 356 4.95 -4.91 1.22
CA HIS A 356 6.11 -4.03 1.07
C HIS A 356 7.08 -4.60 0.02
N GLY A 357 7.60 -3.72 -0.83
CA GLY A 357 8.69 -4.04 -1.77
C GLY A 357 8.27 -4.73 -3.07
N TYR A 358 6.98 -4.99 -3.29
CA TYR A 358 6.46 -5.66 -4.47
C TYR A 358 5.10 -5.10 -4.89
N ASP A 359 4.86 -5.03 -6.19
CA ASP A 359 3.52 -4.96 -6.77
C ASP A 359 3.01 -6.39 -7.02
N MET A 360 1.69 -6.59 -7.00
CA MET A 360 1.07 -7.90 -7.23
C MET A 360 -0.06 -7.82 -8.26
N PHE A 361 -0.34 -8.95 -8.92
CA PHE A 361 -1.50 -9.07 -9.80
C PHE A 361 -2.70 -9.61 -9.02
N LEU A 362 -3.81 -8.89 -9.04
CA LEU A 362 -5.10 -9.43 -8.59
C LEU A 362 -5.64 -10.38 -9.68
N ALA A 363 -5.38 -11.68 -9.52
CA ALA A 363 -5.81 -12.68 -10.48
C ALA A 363 -7.31 -13.00 -10.39
N ALA A 364 -7.88 -12.96 -9.18
CA ALA A 364 -9.31 -13.19 -8.93
C ALA A 364 -9.73 -12.64 -7.55
N GLN A 365 -11.02 -12.32 -7.43
CA GLN A 365 -11.70 -12.00 -6.18
C GLN A 365 -13.10 -12.62 -6.19
N GLY A 366 -13.64 -12.95 -5.02
CA GLY A 366 -15.01 -13.46 -4.93
C GLY A 366 -15.51 -13.52 -3.49
N LEU A 367 -16.82 -13.71 -3.36
CA LEU A 367 -17.48 -13.94 -2.08
C LEU A 367 -17.57 -15.44 -1.77
N GLY A 368 -17.64 -15.76 -0.48
CA GLY A 368 -17.72 -17.14 -0.01
C GLY A 368 -16.35 -17.73 0.35
N SER A 369 -16.33 -19.04 0.60
CA SER A 369 -15.09 -19.77 0.86
C SER A 369 -14.47 -20.26 -0.46
N MET A 370 -13.19 -20.01 -0.67
CA MET A 370 -12.48 -20.53 -1.84
C MET A 370 -12.37 -22.05 -1.75
N THR A 371 -12.88 -22.75 -2.77
CA THR A 371 -12.69 -24.20 -2.91
C THR A 371 -11.53 -24.48 -3.86
N LEU A 372 -10.62 -25.38 -3.49
CA LEU A 372 -9.45 -25.81 -4.28
C LEU A 372 -9.77 -26.27 -5.73
N ARG A 373 -11.02 -26.58 -6.06
CA ARG A 373 -11.44 -26.89 -7.44
C ARG A 373 -11.59 -25.67 -8.35
N ARG A 374 -11.76 -24.47 -7.80
CA ARG A 374 -11.68 -23.21 -8.56
C ARG A 374 -10.21 -22.83 -8.69
N THR A 375 -9.52 -23.48 -9.62
CA THR A 375 -8.28 -22.91 -10.16
C THR A 375 -8.65 -21.79 -11.14
N LEU A 376 -7.75 -20.82 -11.34
CA LEU A 376 -7.87 -19.68 -12.27
C LEU A 376 -8.24 -20.05 -13.73
N ARG A 377 -8.36 -21.34 -14.06
CA ARG A 377 -8.82 -21.84 -15.37
C ARG A 377 -10.34 -21.82 -15.54
N ASP A 378 -11.11 -21.88 -14.46
CA ASP A 378 -12.58 -21.99 -14.52
C ASP A 378 -13.33 -20.66 -14.30
N THR A 379 -12.60 -19.55 -14.16
CA THR A 379 -13.20 -18.22 -14.09
C THR A 379 -13.30 -17.63 -15.49
N THR A 380 -14.38 -17.97 -16.20
CA THR A 380 -14.86 -17.16 -17.32
C THR A 380 -15.55 -15.92 -16.75
N TRP A 381 -15.07 -14.74 -17.13
CA TRP A 381 -15.79 -13.47 -17.00
C TRP A 381 -16.41 -13.11 -18.34
#